data_AF-A0A124IFY7-F1
#
_entry.id   AF-A0A124IFY7-F1
#
_cell.length_a   1.000
_cell.length_b   1.000
_cell.length_c   1.000
_cell.angle_alpha   90.00
_cell.angle_beta   90.00
_cell.angle_gamma   90.00
#
_symmetry.space_group_name_H-M   'P 1'
#
loop_
_entity.id
_entity.type
_entity.pdbx_description
1 polymer ?
#
loop_
_entity_poly.entity_id
_entity_poly.type
_entity_poly.pdbx_seq_one_letter_code
_entity_poly.pdbx_strand_id
1 'polypeptide(L)'
;MNIGGRRARLRGAVVVAAIGTAVALTGCQETPSGKAKAWAGASAGITSLAGPAAGQAGAACVFVKPDGAQRFGHIGWGFRVTGTDKWVYGAIENPSGKLYTPPGGDIGAWHAEGTYTSMMSDMSRDAYCPGRSEYPYSRYRCTPSSTSDVASARAMIRTVEARGFLVGVDPKTGKLTSRNCLDATYDVLKAYKTRRLTPAAELAVPNVWVESLVGWSDKRLTPR
;
A
#
# COMPACT_ATOMS: atom_id res chain seq x y z
N MET A 1 13.40 -72.90 -21.35
CA MET A 1 14.74 -72.30 -21.56
C MET A 1 14.72 -70.88 -20.98
N ASN A 2 15.55 -70.63 -19.97
CA ASN A 2 15.79 -69.33 -19.33
C ASN A 2 16.92 -68.60 -20.05
N ILE A 3 16.77 -67.30 -20.31
CA ILE A 3 17.76 -66.20 -20.16
C ILE A 3 16.90 -64.91 -20.12
N GLY A 4 16.89 -63.95 -19.18
CA GLY A 4 17.82 -63.53 -18.14
C GLY A 4 18.00 -62.00 -18.27
N GLY A 5 17.60 -61.21 -17.26
CA GLY A 5 17.90 -59.76 -17.19
C GLY A 5 16.80 -58.91 -16.53
N ARG A 6 16.70 -58.89 -15.20
CA ARG A 6 17.24 -57.87 -14.27
C ARG A 6 16.58 -56.47 -14.31
N ARG A 7 15.89 -56.18 -13.18
CA ARG A 7 15.76 -54.90 -12.43
C ARG A 7 14.80 -53.86 -13.01
N ALA A 8 13.59 -53.67 -12.46
CA ALA A 8 13.25 -53.06 -11.17
C ALA A 8 13.56 -51.54 -11.09
N ARG A 9 12.48 -50.78 -10.87
CA ARG A 9 12.38 -49.41 -10.31
C ARG A 9 12.90 -48.25 -11.16
N LEU A 10 11.97 -47.58 -11.83
CA LEU A 10 12.06 -46.13 -12.05
C LEU A 10 11.10 -45.44 -11.09
N ARG A 11 11.64 -45.16 -9.89
CA ARG A 11 11.15 -44.13 -8.97
C ARG A 11 11.99 -42.88 -9.22
N GLY A 12 11.35 -41.71 -9.23
CA GLY A 12 11.99 -40.39 -9.06
C GLY A 12 12.50 -39.78 -10.38
N ALA A 13 12.33 -38.50 -10.66
CA ALA A 13 11.85 -37.40 -9.84
C ALA A 13 11.21 -36.35 -10.77
N VAL A 14 9.97 -35.95 -10.48
CA VAL A 14 9.46 -34.65 -10.92
C VAL A 14 10.18 -33.63 -10.05
N VAL A 15 11.05 -32.83 -10.67
CA VAL A 15 11.64 -31.66 -10.03
C VAL A 15 10.51 -30.63 -9.88
N VAL A 16 9.75 -30.76 -8.79
CA VAL A 16 8.99 -29.63 -8.26
C VAL A 16 10.06 -28.68 -7.73
N ALA A 17 10.31 -27.60 -8.45
CA ALA A 17 11.03 -26.47 -7.90
C ALA A 17 10.16 -25.90 -6.77
N ALA A 18 10.32 -26.46 -5.57
CA ALA A 18 9.85 -25.86 -4.35
C ALA A 18 10.69 -24.60 -4.14
N ILE A 19 10.21 -23.47 -4.66
CA ILE A 19 10.62 -22.16 -4.13
C ILE A 19 9.95 -22.06 -2.75
N GLY A 20 10.51 -22.81 -1.80
CA GLY A 20 10.29 -22.62 -0.38
C GLY A 20 11.17 -21.47 0.05
N THR A 21 10.84 -20.24 -0.34
CA THR A 21 11.28 -19.10 0.43
C THR A 21 10.39 -19.08 1.67
N ALA A 22 10.97 -19.39 2.83
CA ALA A 22 10.38 -19.06 4.10
C ALA A 22 10.28 -17.53 4.18
N VAL A 23 9.20 -16.98 3.65
CA VAL A 23 8.90 -15.56 3.78
C VAL A 23 8.35 -15.36 5.18
N ALA A 24 9.24 -15.24 6.15
CA ALA A 24 8.91 -14.68 7.45
C ALA A 24 8.65 -13.18 7.25
N LEU A 25 7.43 -12.86 6.85
CA LEU A 25 6.96 -11.49 6.70
C LEU A 25 6.65 -10.96 8.10
N THR A 26 7.50 -10.04 8.56
CA THR A 26 7.31 -9.30 9.80
C THR A 26 6.14 -8.32 9.60
N GLY A 27 4.95 -8.73 10.02
CA GLY A 27 3.95 -7.77 10.48
C GLY A 27 4.48 -7.04 11.72
N CYS A 28 3.87 -5.90 12.07
CA CYS A 28 4.18 -5.07 13.23
C CYS A 28 4.78 -5.85 14.43
N GLN A 29 6.12 -5.91 14.54
CA GLN A 29 6.80 -6.60 15.64
C GLN A 29 7.32 -5.58 16.67
N GLU A 30 7.12 -5.91 17.95
CA GLU A 30 7.44 -5.09 19.12
C GLU A 30 8.95 -5.02 19.38
N THR A 31 9.52 -3.83 19.56
CA THR A 31 10.84 -3.65 20.20
C THR A 31 10.91 -2.37 21.04
N PRO A 32 11.82 -2.30 22.04
CA PRO A 32 11.79 -1.26 23.08
C PRO A 32 12.36 0.08 22.61
N SER A 33 11.72 1.13 23.12
CA SER A 33 11.86 2.55 22.79
C SER A 33 13.26 3.16 22.98
N GLY A 34 13.77 3.81 21.93
CA GLY A 34 14.88 4.78 21.97
C GLY A 34 14.42 6.18 21.54
N LYS A 35 14.76 7.21 22.32
CA LYS A 35 14.30 8.61 22.14
C LYS A 35 14.96 9.27 20.92
N ALA A 36 14.16 9.83 20.00
CA ALA A 36 14.65 10.65 18.89
C ALA A 36 14.51 12.16 19.18
N LYS A 37 15.56 12.93 18.83
CA LYS A 37 15.69 14.39 18.98
C LYS A 37 15.28 15.10 17.67
N ALA A 38 14.58 16.23 17.78
CA ALA A 38 14.04 17.00 16.65
C ALA A 38 15.06 17.95 16.01
N TRP A 39 14.99 18.13 14.68
CA TRP A 39 15.64 19.21 13.92
C TRP A 39 14.63 19.82 12.94
N ALA A 40 14.53 21.16 12.94
CA ALA A 40 13.64 21.96 12.08
C ALA A 40 14.29 22.36 10.73
N GLY A 41 13.56 22.25 9.61
CA GLY A 41 14.05 22.74 8.32
C GLY A 41 13.02 22.77 7.18
N ALA A 42 12.60 24.00 6.84
CA ALA A 42 12.10 24.55 5.57
C ALA A 42 10.86 23.95 4.87
N SER A 43 9.75 24.70 4.97
CA SER A 43 8.45 24.50 4.33
C SER A 43 8.25 25.43 3.12
N ALA A 44 8.54 24.99 1.89
CA ALA A 44 8.36 25.84 0.69
C ALA A 44 7.42 25.25 -0.39
N GLY A 45 6.59 24.25 -0.07
CA GLY A 45 5.66 23.66 -1.05
C GLY A 45 4.25 23.35 -0.52
N ILE A 46 3.89 23.88 0.65
CA ILE A 46 2.68 23.48 1.39
C ILE A 46 1.47 24.33 0.98
N THR A 47 1.67 25.55 0.51
CA THR A 47 0.61 26.56 0.34
C THR A 47 -0.43 26.22 -0.74
N SER A 48 -0.09 25.44 -1.77
CA SER A 48 -1.05 25.11 -2.84
C SER A 48 -2.00 23.94 -2.53
N LEU A 49 -1.74 23.16 -1.47
CA LEU A 49 -2.58 22.02 -1.07
C LEU A 49 -3.28 22.24 0.28
N ALA A 50 -2.91 23.29 1.01
CA ALA A 50 -3.28 23.51 2.41
C ALA A 50 -4.28 24.66 2.69
N GLY A 51 -4.89 25.31 1.69
CA GLY A 51 -5.80 26.45 1.95
C GLY A 51 -6.73 26.86 0.79
N PRO A 52 -7.83 27.60 1.08
CA PRO A 52 -9.18 27.30 0.57
C PRO A 52 -9.63 28.12 -0.65
N ALA A 53 -10.58 27.56 -1.42
CA ALA A 53 -11.66 28.27 -2.11
C ALA A 53 -12.71 27.24 -2.60
N ALA A 54 -13.99 27.56 -2.46
CA ALA A 54 -15.05 26.87 -3.19
C ALA A 54 -14.69 26.92 -4.70
N GLY A 55 -14.57 25.74 -5.33
CA GLY A 55 -14.05 25.59 -6.68
C GLY A 55 -12.65 24.94 -6.79
N GLN A 56 -12.01 24.55 -5.68
CA GLN A 56 -10.75 23.80 -5.76
C GLN A 56 -10.96 22.38 -6.32
N ALA A 57 -10.21 22.08 -7.37
CA ALA A 57 -10.12 20.76 -7.99
C ALA A 57 -9.77 19.69 -6.93
N GLY A 58 -10.16 18.45 -7.22
CA GLY A 58 -9.74 17.29 -6.44
C GLY A 58 -8.21 17.19 -6.37
N ALA A 59 -7.72 16.30 -5.50
CA ALA A 59 -6.30 15.99 -5.39
C ALA A 59 -6.13 14.58 -4.84
N ALA A 60 -5.02 13.95 -5.18
CA ALA A 60 -4.68 12.61 -4.73
C ALA A 60 -3.25 12.58 -4.24
N CYS A 61 -2.97 11.72 -3.26
CA CYS A 61 -1.67 11.47 -2.70
C CYS A 61 -1.44 9.97 -2.51
N VAL A 62 -0.19 9.55 -2.67
CA VAL A 62 0.33 8.25 -2.29
C VAL A 62 1.35 8.48 -1.18
N PHE A 63 1.19 7.77 -0.06
CA PHE A 63 2.12 7.78 1.06
C PHE A 63 2.97 6.53 1.00
N VAL A 64 4.27 6.65 1.30
CA VAL A 64 5.25 5.58 1.11
C VAL A 64 6.04 5.32 2.40
N LYS A 65 6.11 4.06 2.82
CA LYS A 65 7.09 3.50 3.75
C LYS A 65 8.14 2.77 2.89
N PRO A 66 9.26 3.41 2.48
CA PRO A 66 10.19 2.81 1.53
C PRO A 66 10.80 1.51 2.04
N ASP A 67 11.08 1.45 3.34
CA ASP A 67 11.68 0.28 3.99
C ASP A 67 10.63 -0.76 4.45
N GLY A 68 9.33 -0.48 4.25
CA GLY A 68 8.24 -1.40 4.56
C GLY A 68 8.29 -2.69 3.73
N ALA A 69 7.64 -3.75 4.23
CA ALA A 69 7.56 -5.06 3.58
C ALA A 69 8.93 -5.57 3.07
N GLN A 70 9.92 -5.68 3.97
CA GLN A 70 11.30 -6.10 3.62
C GLN A 70 11.92 -5.27 2.48
N ARG A 71 11.73 -3.94 2.49
CA ARG A 71 12.22 -2.98 1.48
C ARG A 71 11.58 -3.08 0.09
N PHE A 72 10.54 -3.89 -0.09
CA PHE A 72 9.69 -3.81 -1.28
C PHE A 72 8.82 -2.53 -1.28
N GLY A 73 8.67 -1.92 -0.10
CA GLY A 73 7.88 -0.73 0.13
C GLY A 73 6.47 -1.06 0.58
N HIS A 74 5.85 -0.12 1.28
CA HIS A 74 4.44 -0.15 1.63
C HIS A 74 3.81 1.19 1.32
N ILE A 75 2.56 1.18 0.83
CA ILE A 75 1.90 2.42 0.41
C ILE A 75 0.48 2.54 0.93
N GLY A 76 0.06 3.79 1.11
CA GLY A 76 -1.30 4.19 1.43
C GLY A 76 -1.80 5.27 0.48
N TRP A 77 -3.11 5.54 0.53
CA TRP A 77 -3.77 6.54 -0.31
C TRP A 77 -4.19 7.77 0.50
N GLY A 78 -4.39 8.87 -0.20
CA GLY A 78 -5.18 10.01 0.25
C GLY A 78 -5.84 10.69 -0.94
N PHE A 79 -7.09 11.13 -0.80
CA PHE A 79 -7.75 11.95 -1.80
C PHE A 79 -8.61 13.03 -1.16
N ARG A 80 -8.71 14.16 -1.85
CA ARG A 80 -9.46 15.31 -1.39
C ARG A 80 -10.94 15.17 -1.71
N VAL A 81 -11.80 15.52 -0.76
CA VAL A 81 -13.23 15.68 -1.00
C VAL A 81 -13.44 16.98 -1.76
N THR A 82 -13.80 16.88 -3.05
CA THR A 82 -13.93 18.01 -3.97
C THR A 82 -14.89 19.08 -3.45
N GLY A 83 -14.50 20.35 -3.56
CA GLY A 83 -15.27 21.48 -3.01
C GLY A 83 -15.08 21.72 -1.51
N THR A 84 -14.26 20.93 -0.81
CA THR A 84 -14.00 21.07 0.62
C THR A 84 -12.50 21.10 0.95
N ASP A 85 -12.14 21.28 2.21
CA ASP A 85 -10.78 21.13 2.76
C ASP A 85 -10.51 19.72 3.33
N LYS A 86 -11.48 18.80 3.19
CA LYS A 86 -11.41 17.45 3.76
C LYS A 86 -10.68 16.49 2.84
N TRP A 87 -10.03 15.51 3.47
CA TRP A 87 -9.27 14.44 2.85
C TRP A 87 -9.69 13.11 3.44
N VAL A 88 -9.82 12.11 2.59
CA VAL A 88 -10.01 10.71 2.97
C VAL A 88 -8.73 9.96 2.66
N TYR A 89 -8.18 9.23 3.62
CA TYR A 89 -6.87 8.59 3.53
C TYR A 89 -6.84 7.30 4.33
N GLY A 90 -5.92 6.40 3.98
CA GLY A 90 -5.84 5.08 4.61
C GLY A 90 -4.80 4.16 3.97
N ALA A 91 -4.73 2.93 4.47
CA ALA A 91 -3.85 1.88 3.96
C ALA A 91 -4.33 0.47 4.34
N ILE A 92 -3.65 -0.55 3.80
CA ILE A 92 -3.83 -1.97 4.15
C ILE A 92 -2.52 -2.52 4.71
N GLU A 93 -2.38 -2.65 6.03
CA GLU A 93 -1.09 -2.87 6.71
C GLU A 93 -0.61 -4.32 6.75
N ASN A 94 -1.50 -5.31 6.56
CA ASN A 94 -1.21 -6.74 6.71
C ASN A 94 -0.45 -7.11 8.01
N PRO A 95 -1.06 -6.92 9.19
CA PRO A 95 -0.41 -7.14 10.49
C PRO A 95 -0.02 -8.61 10.70
N SER A 96 -0.66 -9.54 9.99
CA SER A 96 -0.35 -10.96 10.06
C SER A 96 0.95 -11.33 9.35
N GLY A 97 1.44 -10.48 8.45
CA GLY A 97 2.51 -10.81 7.51
C GLY A 97 2.15 -11.93 6.53
N LYS A 98 0.95 -12.51 6.53
CA LYS A 98 0.67 -13.66 5.66
C LYS A 98 0.55 -13.20 4.21
N LEU A 99 0.97 -14.07 3.29
CA LEU A 99 0.73 -13.89 1.85
C LEU A 99 -0.75 -14.07 1.47
N TYR A 100 -1.55 -14.63 2.37
CA TYR A 100 -2.98 -14.82 2.17
C TYR A 100 -3.75 -14.61 3.48
N THR A 101 -4.75 -13.74 3.39
CA THR A 101 -5.81 -13.58 4.37
C THR A 101 -7.14 -13.66 3.62
N PRO A 102 -8.05 -14.57 3.97
CA PRO A 102 -9.33 -14.69 3.27
C PRO A 102 -10.17 -13.39 3.42
N PRO A 103 -11.15 -13.17 2.53
CA PRO A 103 -12.12 -12.09 2.69
C PRO A 103 -12.75 -12.08 4.10
N GLY A 104 -12.88 -10.90 4.68
CA GLY A 104 -13.35 -10.70 6.07
C GLY A 104 -12.31 -10.97 7.17
N GLY A 105 -11.12 -11.48 6.83
CA GLY A 105 -10.01 -11.59 7.79
C GLY A 105 -9.32 -10.25 8.06
N ASP A 106 -8.55 -10.18 9.14
CA ASP A 106 -7.78 -8.99 9.49
C ASP A 106 -6.61 -8.78 8.52
N ILE A 107 -6.73 -7.73 7.72
CA ILE A 107 -5.70 -7.27 6.78
C ILE A 107 -5.07 -5.94 7.21
N GLY A 108 -5.37 -5.47 8.43
CA GLY A 108 -4.96 -4.15 8.92
C GLY A 108 -5.45 -3.01 8.04
N ALA A 109 -6.66 -3.14 7.51
CA ALA A 109 -7.26 -2.06 6.76
C ALA A 109 -7.70 -0.95 7.71
N TRP A 110 -7.37 0.28 7.35
CA TRP A 110 -7.84 1.46 8.07
C TRP A 110 -8.04 2.61 7.10
N HIS A 111 -8.97 3.49 7.44
CA HIS A 111 -9.11 4.79 6.80
C HIS A 111 -9.62 5.84 7.78
N ALA A 112 -9.35 7.09 7.49
CA ALA A 112 -9.81 8.24 8.23
C ALA A 112 -10.22 9.37 7.29
N GLU A 113 -10.93 10.35 7.86
CA GLU A 113 -11.27 11.59 7.18
C GLU A 113 -10.91 12.78 8.07
N GLY A 114 -10.25 13.77 7.48
CA GLY A 114 -9.74 14.91 8.24
C GLY A 114 -9.31 16.06 7.35
N THR A 115 -8.65 17.05 7.95
CA THR A 115 -8.00 18.13 7.19
C THR A 115 -6.73 17.62 6.53
N TYR A 116 -6.15 18.40 5.61
CA TYR A 116 -4.81 18.11 5.09
C TYR A 116 -3.78 17.91 6.21
N THR A 117 -3.83 18.76 7.24
CA THR A 117 -2.93 18.67 8.40
C THR A 117 -3.13 17.37 9.19
N SER A 118 -4.38 16.96 9.41
CA SER A 118 -4.71 15.69 10.08
C SER A 118 -4.19 14.49 9.29
N MET A 119 -4.43 14.48 7.97
CA MET A 119 -3.91 13.44 7.07
C MET A 119 -2.39 13.32 7.12
N MET A 120 -1.68 14.45 7.00
CA MET A 120 -0.22 14.46 7.08
C MET A 120 0.27 13.95 8.43
N SER A 121 -0.37 14.38 9.53
CA SER A 121 -0.04 13.96 10.89
C SER A 121 -0.21 12.45 11.07
N ASP A 122 -1.39 11.92 10.76
CA ASP A 122 -1.73 10.51 10.95
C ASP A 122 -0.83 9.60 10.13
N MET A 123 -0.60 9.93 8.86
CA MET A 123 0.33 9.19 8.02
C MET A 123 1.76 9.27 8.58
N SER A 124 2.25 10.46 8.93
CA SER A 124 3.63 10.64 9.40
C SER A 124 3.96 9.93 10.72
N ARG A 125 2.95 9.77 11.59
CA ARG A 125 3.06 9.07 12.87
C ARG A 125 2.79 7.58 12.76
N ASP A 126 2.38 7.13 11.58
CA ASP A 126 1.84 5.79 11.39
C ASP A 126 0.77 5.48 12.44
N ALA A 127 -0.20 6.41 12.60
CA ALA A 127 -1.10 6.48 13.75
C ALA A 127 -1.95 5.22 13.96
N TYR A 128 -2.10 4.39 12.92
CA TYR A 128 -2.85 3.14 12.93
C TYR A 128 -1.95 1.89 13.02
N CYS A 129 -0.62 2.09 13.06
CA CYS A 129 0.39 1.15 13.56
C CYS A 129 1.29 1.83 14.63
N PRO A 130 0.72 2.49 15.67
CA PRO A 130 1.46 3.41 16.52
C PRO A 130 2.50 2.65 17.35
N GLY A 131 3.76 3.10 17.30
CA GLY A 131 4.88 2.52 18.07
C GLY A 131 5.34 1.13 17.62
N ARG A 132 4.87 0.65 16.45
CA ARG A 132 5.16 -0.71 15.94
C ARG A 132 5.76 -0.75 14.54
N SER A 133 5.95 0.41 13.93
CA SER A 133 6.54 0.54 12.61
C SER A 133 7.97 1.05 12.77
N GLU A 134 8.93 0.15 12.57
CA GLU A 134 10.35 0.50 12.44
C GLU A 134 10.56 1.50 11.27
N TYR A 135 9.62 1.53 10.34
CA TYR A 135 9.70 2.27 9.08
C TYR A 135 8.39 3.05 8.81
N PRO A 136 8.13 4.17 9.50
CA PRO A 136 6.92 4.96 9.29
C PRO A 136 6.88 5.55 7.88
N TYR A 137 5.71 6.07 7.48
CA TYR A 137 5.60 6.80 6.22
C TYR A 137 6.56 8.00 6.24
N SER A 138 7.49 8.02 5.30
CA SER A 138 8.59 9.00 5.28
C SER A 138 8.64 9.80 3.99
N ARG A 139 7.81 9.43 3.01
CA ARG A 139 7.69 10.09 1.71
C ARG A 139 6.24 10.07 1.25
N TYR A 140 5.85 11.08 0.49
CA TYR A 140 4.56 11.11 -0.16
C TYR A 140 4.64 11.82 -1.51
N ARG A 141 3.80 11.37 -2.44
CA ARG A 141 3.66 11.98 -3.76
C ARG A 141 2.22 12.43 -3.97
N CYS A 142 1.99 13.62 -4.51
CA CYS A 142 0.64 14.13 -4.74
C CYS A 142 0.47 14.73 -6.13
N THR A 143 -0.77 14.79 -6.60
CA THR A 143 -1.16 15.45 -7.85
C THR A 143 -2.52 16.13 -7.70
N PRO A 144 -2.74 17.31 -8.32
CA PRO A 144 -4.09 17.83 -8.50
C PRO A 144 -4.88 16.93 -9.46
N SER A 145 -6.17 16.78 -9.23
CA SER A 145 -7.09 16.00 -10.05
C SER A 145 -8.34 16.80 -10.39
N SER A 146 -8.45 17.22 -11.65
CA SER A 146 -9.66 17.87 -12.18
C SER A 146 -10.83 16.88 -12.36
N THR A 147 -10.52 15.59 -12.42
CA THR A 147 -11.48 14.48 -12.49
C THR A 147 -11.51 13.83 -11.11
N SER A 148 -12.63 13.90 -10.41
CA SER A 148 -12.76 13.39 -9.05
C SER A 148 -14.09 12.69 -8.87
N ASP A 149 -14.09 11.53 -8.25
CA ASP A 149 -15.30 10.75 -7.95
C ASP A 149 -15.23 10.22 -6.52
N VAL A 150 -15.57 11.10 -5.57
CA VAL A 150 -15.47 10.85 -4.13
C VAL A 150 -16.35 9.65 -3.72
N ALA A 151 -17.55 9.54 -4.28
CA ALA A 151 -18.49 8.46 -3.94
C ALA A 151 -17.94 7.09 -4.37
N SER A 152 -17.41 7.00 -5.60
CA SER A 152 -16.80 5.76 -6.11
C SER A 152 -15.55 5.39 -5.31
N ALA A 153 -14.71 6.36 -4.95
CA ALA A 153 -13.53 6.12 -4.11
C ALA A 153 -13.90 5.57 -2.73
N ARG A 154 -14.91 6.15 -2.06
CA ARG A 154 -15.42 5.65 -0.77
C ARG A 154 -16.04 4.26 -0.88
N ALA A 155 -16.73 3.97 -1.97
CA ALA A 155 -17.24 2.63 -2.23
C ALA A 155 -16.08 1.63 -2.42
N MET A 156 -15.02 2.04 -3.10
CA MET A 156 -13.84 1.20 -3.29
C MET A 156 -13.09 0.94 -1.99
N ILE A 157 -13.00 1.91 -1.07
CA ILE A 157 -12.44 1.69 0.28
C ILE A 157 -13.12 0.48 0.95
N ARG A 158 -14.45 0.45 0.98
CA ARG A 158 -15.21 -0.68 1.56
C ARG A 158 -14.92 -2.01 0.85
N THR A 159 -14.76 -1.99 -0.47
CA THR A 159 -14.40 -3.17 -1.25
C THR A 159 -13.01 -3.69 -0.88
N VAL A 160 -12.00 -2.81 -0.80
CA VAL A 160 -10.63 -3.23 -0.49
C VAL A 160 -10.47 -3.68 0.96
N GLU A 161 -11.26 -3.13 1.88
CA GLU A 161 -11.34 -3.57 3.28
C GLU A 161 -11.90 -4.99 3.41
N ALA A 162 -12.91 -5.33 2.63
CA ALA A 162 -13.59 -6.62 2.74
C ALA A 162 -12.92 -7.76 1.95
N ARG A 163 -12.12 -7.46 0.92
CA ARG A 163 -11.67 -8.46 -0.07
C ARG A 163 -10.55 -9.40 0.40
N GLY A 164 -10.00 -9.20 1.59
CA GLY A 164 -8.84 -9.94 2.11
C GLY A 164 -7.52 -9.50 1.49
N PHE A 165 -6.45 -10.22 1.81
CA PHE A 165 -5.08 -9.95 1.35
C PHE A 165 -4.58 -11.15 0.54
N LEU A 166 -3.90 -10.89 -0.57
CA LEU A 166 -3.27 -11.94 -1.38
C LEU A 166 -2.03 -11.39 -2.06
N VAL A 167 -0.94 -12.17 -2.01
CA VAL A 167 0.20 -12.07 -2.92
C VAL A 167 0.60 -13.50 -3.26
N GLY A 168 0.22 -13.98 -4.44
CA GLY A 168 0.45 -15.38 -4.82
C GLY A 168 -0.70 -15.96 -5.63
N VAL A 169 -0.82 -17.29 -5.62
CA VAL A 169 -1.87 -17.98 -6.37
C VAL A 169 -3.21 -17.83 -5.66
N ASP A 170 -4.21 -17.30 -6.34
CA ASP A 170 -5.57 -17.21 -5.81
C ASP A 170 -6.17 -18.61 -5.67
N PRO A 171 -6.57 -19.04 -4.45
CA PRO A 171 -7.12 -20.37 -4.23
C PRO A 171 -8.43 -20.62 -4.99
N LYS A 172 -9.15 -19.57 -5.42
CA LYS A 172 -10.40 -19.70 -6.18
C LYS A 172 -10.18 -19.86 -7.68
N THR A 173 -9.17 -19.21 -8.24
CA THR A 173 -8.97 -19.14 -9.69
C THR A 173 -7.75 -19.90 -10.18
N GLY A 174 -6.83 -20.26 -9.28
CA GLY A 174 -5.54 -20.88 -9.62
C GLY A 174 -4.57 -19.93 -10.32
N LYS A 175 -4.88 -18.64 -10.43
CA LYS A 175 -4.03 -17.64 -11.11
C LYS A 175 -3.13 -16.92 -10.10
N LEU A 176 -1.91 -16.64 -10.51
CA LEU A 176 -0.98 -15.78 -9.78
C LEU A 176 -1.52 -14.34 -9.82
N THR A 177 -1.75 -13.72 -8.67
CA THR A 177 -2.34 -12.37 -8.57
C THR A 177 -2.00 -11.68 -7.24
N SER A 178 -2.44 -10.42 -7.09
CA SER A 178 -2.29 -9.65 -5.86
C SER A 178 -3.55 -8.86 -5.47
N ARG A 179 -3.71 -8.69 -4.15
CA ARG A 179 -4.67 -7.81 -3.47
C ARG A 179 -3.99 -7.19 -2.25
N ASN A 180 -2.83 -6.57 -2.47
CA ASN A 180 -1.98 -6.01 -1.42
C ASN A 180 -2.22 -4.49 -1.22
N CYS A 181 -1.32 -3.84 -0.46
CA CYS A 181 -1.40 -2.40 -0.18
C CYS A 181 -1.30 -1.52 -1.44
N LEU A 182 -0.54 -1.95 -2.46
CA LEU A 182 -0.47 -1.25 -3.74
C LEU A 182 -1.73 -1.44 -4.55
N ASP A 183 -2.27 -2.66 -4.63
CA ASP A 183 -3.54 -2.88 -5.34
C ASP A 183 -4.66 -2.06 -4.71
N ALA A 184 -4.72 -2.02 -3.37
CA ALA A 184 -5.72 -1.23 -2.65
C ALA A 184 -5.57 0.27 -2.92
N THR A 185 -4.35 0.79 -2.83
CA THR A 185 -4.04 2.20 -3.12
C THR A 185 -4.39 2.57 -4.55
N TYR A 186 -3.97 1.75 -5.53
CA TYR A 186 -4.27 1.96 -6.94
C TYR A 186 -5.77 1.93 -7.20
N ASP A 187 -6.49 0.92 -6.69
CA ASP A 187 -7.92 0.78 -6.92
C ASP A 187 -8.73 1.95 -6.36
N VAL A 188 -8.40 2.41 -5.15
CA VAL A 188 -9.06 3.59 -4.54
C VAL A 188 -8.79 4.85 -5.38
N LEU A 189 -7.54 5.09 -5.77
CA LEU A 189 -7.19 6.28 -6.56
C LEU A 189 -7.70 6.22 -8.00
N LYS A 190 -7.83 5.03 -8.58
CA LYS A 190 -8.47 4.79 -9.87
C LYS A 190 -9.97 5.04 -9.78
N ALA A 191 -10.64 4.54 -8.74
CA ALA A 191 -12.06 4.79 -8.48
C ALA A 191 -12.34 6.28 -8.24
N TYR A 192 -11.39 7.00 -7.60
CA TYR A 192 -11.43 8.46 -7.48
C TYR A 192 -11.28 9.21 -8.80
N LYS A 193 -10.92 8.52 -9.90
CA LYS A 193 -10.59 9.10 -11.22
C LYS A 193 -9.38 10.02 -11.18
N THR A 194 -8.37 9.66 -10.39
CA THR A 194 -7.12 10.43 -10.29
C THR A 194 -6.48 10.61 -11.67
N ARG A 195 -6.29 11.88 -12.06
CA ARG A 195 -5.65 12.23 -13.33
C ARG A 195 -4.19 11.75 -13.36
N ARG A 196 -3.76 11.19 -14.50
CA ARG A 196 -2.38 10.70 -14.71
C ARG A 196 -1.93 9.69 -13.65
N LEU A 197 -2.85 8.83 -13.20
CA LEU A 197 -2.48 7.68 -12.39
C LEU A 197 -1.89 6.60 -13.31
N THR A 198 -0.62 6.27 -13.11
CA THR A 198 0.03 5.18 -13.85
C THR A 198 -0.60 3.85 -13.43
N PRO A 199 -1.03 2.99 -14.39
CA PRO A 199 -1.52 1.67 -14.08
C PRO A 199 -0.54 0.87 -13.23
N ALA A 200 -1.03 0.21 -12.18
CA ALA A 200 -0.27 -0.80 -11.47
C ALA A 200 -0.33 -2.12 -12.25
N ALA A 201 0.82 -2.67 -12.63
CA ALA A 201 0.91 -4.02 -13.18
C ALA A 201 0.61 -5.05 -12.08
N GLU A 202 0.16 -6.23 -12.47
CA GLU A 202 -0.05 -7.35 -11.54
C GLU A 202 1.27 -7.69 -10.83
N LEU A 203 1.24 -7.85 -9.50
CA LEU A 203 2.42 -8.07 -8.65
C LEU A 203 3.45 -6.93 -8.66
N ALA A 204 3.08 -5.72 -9.05
CA ALA A 204 4.01 -4.59 -9.00
C ALA A 204 4.54 -4.36 -7.58
N VAL A 205 5.83 -4.04 -7.50
CA VAL A 205 6.52 -3.70 -6.25
C VAL A 205 6.20 -2.24 -5.90
N PRO A 206 5.72 -1.94 -4.68
CA PRO A 206 5.32 -0.58 -4.29
C PRO A 206 6.37 0.50 -4.56
N ASN A 207 7.62 0.27 -4.15
CA ASN A 207 8.70 1.24 -4.38
C ASN A 207 8.93 1.52 -5.86
N VAL A 208 8.82 0.50 -6.74
CA VAL A 208 9.02 0.67 -8.17
C VAL A 208 7.84 1.41 -8.81
N TRP A 209 6.61 1.04 -8.45
CA TRP A 209 5.41 1.68 -9.00
C TRP A 209 5.33 3.16 -8.62
N VAL A 210 5.69 3.51 -7.38
CA VAL A 210 5.71 4.92 -6.94
C VAL A 210 6.58 5.78 -7.83
N GLU A 211 7.74 5.30 -8.30
CA GLU A 211 8.61 6.09 -9.18
C GLU A 211 7.99 6.35 -10.55
N SER A 212 7.11 5.46 -11.02
CA SER A 212 6.41 5.58 -12.31
C SER A 212 5.33 6.68 -12.35
N LEU A 213 5.03 7.33 -11.21
CA LEU A 213 4.01 8.39 -11.10
C LEU A 213 4.50 9.73 -11.70
N VAL A 214 4.57 9.80 -13.02
CA VAL A 214 5.06 10.98 -13.75
C VAL A 214 4.17 12.20 -13.50
N GLY A 215 4.79 13.34 -13.16
CA GLY A 215 4.10 14.61 -12.92
C GLY A 215 3.49 14.75 -11.52
N TRP A 216 3.69 13.77 -10.64
CA TRP A 216 3.32 13.90 -9.23
C TRP A 216 4.46 14.57 -8.46
N SER A 217 4.11 15.51 -7.57
CA SER A 217 5.08 16.10 -6.64
C SER A 217 5.70 15.01 -5.79
N ASP A 218 6.92 15.23 -5.30
CA ASP A 218 7.60 14.29 -4.41
C ASP A 218 8.17 15.03 -3.20
N LYS A 219 7.81 14.59 -2.00
CA LYS A 219 8.09 15.28 -0.76
C LYS A 219 8.40 14.29 0.35
N ARG A 220 9.33 14.68 1.23
CA ARG A 220 9.55 14.00 2.50
C ARG A 220 8.34 14.21 3.40
N LEU A 221 7.89 13.14 4.04
CA LEU A 221 6.93 13.19 5.14
C LEU A 221 7.72 13.22 6.44
N THR A 222 7.59 14.31 7.18
CA THR A 222 8.22 14.48 8.50
C THR A 222 7.17 14.24 9.57
N PRO A 223 7.47 13.48 10.65
CA PRO A 223 6.60 13.40 11.82
C PRO A 223 6.21 14.80 12.28
N ARG A 224 4.91 15.05 12.40
CA ARG A 224 4.34 16.27 12.98
C ARG A 224 3.73 15.97 14.32
#